data_AF-A0A8J7Z7D3-F1
#
_entry.id   AF-A0A8J7Z7D3-F1
#
_cell.length_a   1.000
_cell.length_b   1.000
_cell.length_c   1.000
_cell.angle_alpha   90.00
_cell.angle_beta   90.00
_cell.angle_gamma   90.00
#
_symmetry.space_group_name_H-M   'P 1'
#
loop_
_entity.id
_entity.type
_entity.pdbx_description
1 polymer ?
#
loop_
_entity_poly.entity_id
_entity_poly.type
_entity_poly.pdbx_seq_one_letter_code
_entity_poly.pdbx_strand_id
1 'polypeptide(L)'
;MKAFVYLIRLDGFLGSPETHIARYYLGSCTDLKRRTAQHQAGQGAALLRACKDKGITWKIVKIQVCPSEKVARQLEQKLKAYKNHAQIRDRNWSEMIDKPTVQTLRKQIQSIGTLEFLSKVRKAIQESDPAIASELDELILSQKVLK
;
A
#
# COMPACT_ATOMS: atom_id res chain seq x y z
N MET A 1 -3.88 -7.05 10.06
CA MET A 1 -3.86 -7.98 8.91
C MET A 1 -3.16 -7.29 7.75
N LYS A 2 -2.25 -7.99 7.06
CA LYS A 2 -1.57 -7.45 5.86
C LYS A 2 -2.57 -7.26 4.71
N ALA A 3 -2.28 -6.32 3.83
CA ALA A 3 -3.05 -6.07 2.62
C ALA A 3 -2.12 -5.84 1.42
N PHE A 4 -2.68 -5.76 0.22
CA PHE A 4 -1.95 -5.68 -1.03
C PHE A 4 -2.53 -4.58 -1.91
N VAL A 5 -1.66 -3.82 -2.56
CA VAL A 5 -1.99 -3.03 -3.75
C VAL A 5 -1.34 -3.71 -4.95
N TYR A 6 -2.03 -3.79 -6.07
CA TYR A 6 -1.53 -4.45 -7.26
C TYR A 6 -1.91 -3.71 -8.54
N LEU A 7 -1.06 -3.82 -9.55
CA LEU A 7 -1.26 -3.31 -10.90
C LEU A 7 -1.36 -4.48 -11.86
N ILE A 8 -2.46 -4.51 -12.61
CA ILE A 8 -2.68 -5.41 -13.72
C ILE A 8 -2.40 -4.67 -15.02
N ARG A 9 -1.72 -5.32 -15.95
CA ARG A 9 -1.57 -4.90 -17.34
C ARG A 9 -2.38 -5.82 -18.23
N LEU A 10 -3.16 -5.23 -19.13
CA LEU A 10 -3.88 -5.94 -20.18
C LEU A 10 -2.92 -6.22 -21.35
N ASP A 11 -3.02 -7.39 -21.96
CA ASP A 11 -2.21 -7.72 -23.16
C ASP A 11 -2.83 -7.15 -24.45
N GLY A 12 -4.09 -6.69 -24.37
CA GLY A 12 -4.77 -5.92 -25.41
C GLY A 12 -5.31 -4.59 -24.88
N PHE A 13 -5.91 -3.81 -25.77
CA PHE A 13 -6.62 -2.58 -25.42
C PHE A 13 -8.08 -2.88 -25.16
N LEU A 14 -8.64 -2.29 -24.11
CA LEU A 14 -10.08 -2.33 -23.84
C LEU A 14 -10.67 -0.93 -24.02
N GLY A 15 -11.58 -0.76 -24.98
CA GLY A 15 -12.18 0.52 -25.33
C GLY A 15 -12.06 0.79 -26.84
N SER A 16 -12.29 2.02 -27.26
CA SER A 16 -12.07 2.51 -28.63
C SER A 16 -11.34 3.86 -28.58
N PRO A 17 -10.68 4.31 -29.67
CA PRO A 17 -10.08 5.64 -29.73
C PRO A 17 -11.07 6.79 -29.51
N GLU A 18 -12.33 6.55 -29.90
CA GLU A 18 -13.45 7.49 -29.70
C GLU A 18 -13.92 7.53 -28.24
N THR A 19 -13.50 6.56 -27.41
CA THR A 19 -13.78 6.48 -25.98
C THR A 19 -12.48 6.34 -25.18
N HIS A 20 -12.57 6.02 -23.89
CA HIS A 20 -11.38 5.75 -23.08
C HIS A 20 -10.80 4.37 -23.38
N ILE A 21 -9.50 4.34 -23.73
CA ILE A 21 -8.72 3.11 -23.88
C ILE A 21 -8.04 2.75 -22.56
N ALA A 22 -8.41 1.62 -21.98
CA ALA A 22 -7.76 1.06 -20.81
C ALA A 22 -6.64 0.08 -21.20
N ARG A 23 -5.52 0.17 -20.48
CA ARG A 23 -4.37 -0.75 -20.56
C ARG A 23 -3.95 -1.33 -19.22
N TYR A 24 -4.39 -0.68 -18.15
CA TYR A 24 -3.99 -1.01 -16.79
C TYR A 24 -5.20 -0.99 -15.87
N TYR A 25 -5.14 -1.81 -14.84
CA TYR A 25 -6.11 -1.83 -13.76
C TYR A 25 -5.36 -1.81 -12.43
N LEU A 26 -5.70 -0.88 -11.55
CA LEU A 26 -5.16 -0.80 -10.21
C LEU A 26 -6.22 -1.21 -9.19
N GLY A 27 -5.84 -2.03 -8.22
CA GLY A 27 -6.72 -2.41 -7.12
C GLY A 27 -5.96 -2.72 -5.84
N SER A 28 -6.72 -2.88 -4.75
CA SER A 28 -6.20 -3.39 -3.49
C SER A 28 -7.13 -4.45 -2.88
N CYS A 29 -6.56 -5.30 -2.02
CA CYS A 29 -7.26 -6.40 -1.34
C CYS A 29 -6.49 -6.90 -0.12
N THR A 30 -7.15 -7.67 0.75
CA THR A 30 -6.53 -8.37 1.89
C THR A 30 -6.13 -9.80 1.56
N ASP A 31 -6.76 -10.41 0.55
CA ASP A 31 -6.45 -11.75 0.04
C ASP A 31 -6.23 -11.68 -1.48
N LEU A 32 -4.96 -11.68 -1.88
CA LEU A 32 -4.57 -11.58 -3.28
C LEU A 32 -4.95 -12.83 -4.08
N LYS A 33 -4.85 -14.03 -3.49
CA LYS A 33 -5.14 -15.28 -4.19
C LYS A 33 -6.62 -15.36 -4.53
N ARG A 34 -7.49 -15.12 -3.55
CA ARG A 34 -8.95 -15.07 -3.75
C ARG A 34 -9.33 -13.98 -4.74
N ARG A 35 -8.74 -12.79 -4.63
CA ARG A 35 -9.06 -11.67 -5.53
C ARG A 35 -8.65 -11.94 -6.98
N THR A 36 -7.49 -12.55 -7.21
CA THR A 36 -7.05 -12.97 -8.54
C THR A 36 -7.99 -14.02 -9.13
N ALA A 37 -8.41 -15.01 -8.34
CA ALA A 37 -9.37 -16.03 -8.80
C ALA A 37 -10.73 -15.40 -9.18
N GLN A 38 -11.23 -14.42 -8.41
CA GLN A 38 -12.44 -13.67 -8.76
C GLN A 38 -12.29 -12.92 -10.10
N HIS A 39 -11.14 -12.27 -10.33
CA HIS A 39 -10.88 -11.59 -11.59
C HIS A 39 -10.83 -12.57 -12.77
N GLN A 40 -10.19 -13.73 -12.60
CA GLN A 40 -10.15 -14.79 -13.63
C GLN A 40 -11.55 -15.36 -13.92
N ALA A 41 -12.38 -15.50 -12.90
CA ALA A 41 -13.76 -15.95 -13.05
C ALA A 41 -14.67 -14.90 -13.72
N GLY A 42 -14.24 -13.63 -13.85
CA GLY A 42 -15.07 -12.52 -14.31
C GLY A 42 -16.02 -11.96 -13.23
N GLN A 43 -15.85 -12.38 -11.98
CA GLN A 43 -16.64 -11.94 -10.82
C GLN A 43 -15.97 -10.79 -10.05
N GLY A 44 -14.80 -10.37 -10.50
CA GLY A 44 -14.03 -9.28 -9.91
C GLY A 44 -14.45 -7.90 -10.46
N ALA A 45 -13.48 -7.14 -10.95
CA ALA A 45 -13.75 -5.81 -11.49
C ALA A 45 -14.50 -5.88 -12.83
N ALA A 46 -15.44 -4.96 -13.07
CA ALA A 46 -16.19 -4.87 -14.32
C ALA A 46 -15.29 -4.77 -15.57
N LEU A 47 -14.17 -4.04 -15.45
CA LEU A 47 -13.15 -3.95 -16.50
C LEU A 47 -12.56 -5.32 -16.85
N LEU A 48 -12.20 -6.12 -15.84
CA LEU A 48 -11.60 -7.45 -16.07
C LEU A 48 -12.63 -8.48 -16.51
N ARG A 49 -13.90 -8.32 -16.10
CA ARG A 49 -15.02 -9.07 -16.69
C ARG A 49 -15.14 -8.78 -18.19
N ALA A 50 -15.15 -7.51 -18.59
CA ALA A 50 -15.18 -7.13 -20.00
C ALA A 50 -13.95 -7.62 -20.79
N CYS A 51 -12.77 -7.67 -20.16
CA CYS A 51 -11.60 -8.31 -20.76
C CYS A 51 -11.84 -9.79 -21.04
N LYS A 52 -12.38 -10.53 -20.07
CA LYS A 52 -12.74 -11.95 -20.25
C LYS A 52 -13.73 -12.14 -21.39
N ASP A 53 -14.79 -11.33 -21.42
CA ASP A 53 -15.83 -11.40 -22.46
C ASP A 53 -15.26 -11.14 -23.87
N LYS A 54 -14.21 -10.32 -23.97
CA LYS A 54 -13.51 -10.01 -25.24
C LYS A 54 -12.29 -10.89 -25.51
N GLY A 55 -12.01 -11.90 -24.68
CA GLY A 55 -10.83 -12.75 -24.83
C GLY A 55 -9.48 -12.04 -24.59
N ILE A 56 -9.49 -10.88 -23.92
CA ILE A 56 -8.28 -10.13 -23.58
C ILE A 56 -7.66 -10.71 -22.31
N THR A 57 -6.45 -11.23 -22.43
CA THR A 57 -5.67 -11.69 -21.28
C THR A 57 -5.04 -10.53 -20.53
N TRP A 58 -4.66 -10.79 -19.28
CA TRP A 58 -4.02 -9.81 -18.42
C TRP A 58 -3.08 -10.49 -17.44
N LYS A 59 -2.15 -9.70 -16.89
CA LYS A 59 -1.21 -10.16 -15.87
C LYS A 59 -1.00 -9.11 -14.78
N ILE A 60 -0.80 -9.58 -13.55
CA ILE A 60 -0.31 -8.70 -12.48
C ILE A 60 1.16 -8.40 -12.78
N VAL A 61 1.47 -7.11 -12.94
CA VAL A 61 2.84 -6.64 -13.25
C VAL A 61 3.54 -6.03 -12.04
N LYS A 62 2.80 -5.72 -10.97
CA LYS A 62 3.37 -5.15 -9.75
C LYS A 62 2.47 -5.42 -8.55
N ILE A 63 3.09 -5.69 -7.40
CA ILE A 63 2.43 -5.90 -6.12
C ILE A 63 3.21 -5.14 -5.05
N GLN A 64 2.49 -4.48 -4.15
CA GLN A 64 3.03 -3.90 -2.92
C GLN A 64 2.30 -4.48 -1.72
N VAL A 65 3.06 -4.98 -0.75
CA VAL A 65 2.53 -5.41 0.54
C VAL A 65 2.39 -4.19 1.44
N CYS A 66 1.24 -4.07 2.08
CA CYS A 66 0.90 -3.00 3.01
C CYS A 66 0.59 -3.57 4.40
N PRO A 67 0.91 -2.83 5.48
CA PRO A 67 0.72 -3.31 6.85
C PRO A 67 -0.76 -3.43 7.25
N SER A 68 -1.65 -2.69 6.59
CA SER A 68 -3.10 -2.72 6.84
C SER A 68 -3.90 -2.42 5.57
N GLU A 69 -5.18 -2.79 5.58
CA GLU A 69 -6.12 -2.45 4.50
C GLU A 69 -6.26 -0.94 4.31
N LYS A 70 -6.31 -0.18 5.40
CA LYS A 70 -6.38 1.29 5.34
C LYS A 70 -5.21 1.88 4.55
N VAL A 71 -3.98 1.42 4.83
CA VAL A 71 -2.77 1.87 4.12
C VAL A 71 -2.82 1.46 2.65
N ALA A 72 -3.27 0.25 2.33
CA ALA A 72 -3.42 -0.20 0.95
C ALA A 72 -4.44 0.67 0.17
N ARG A 73 -5.56 1.04 0.79
CA ARG A 73 -6.57 1.93 0.19
C ARG A 73 -6.05 3.34 -0.03
N GLN A 74 -5.31 3.90 0.93
CA GLN A 74 -4.67 5.21 0.78
C GLN A 74 -3.66 5.20 -0.36
N LEU A 75 -2.81 4.18 -0.43
CA LEU A 75 -1.86 4.03 -1.53
C LEU A 75 -2.59 3.87 -2.89
N GLU A 76 -3.63 3.04 -2.97
CA GLU A 76 -4.45 2.90 -4.18
C GLU A 76 -5.04 4.25 -4.65
N GLN A 77 -5.60 5.05 -3.73
CA GLN A 77 -6.15 6.37 -4.04
C GLN A 77 -5.08 7.34 -4.54
N LYS A 78 -3.92 7.41 -3.87
CA LYS A 78 -2.78 8.22 -4.31
C LYS A 78 -2.34 7.82 -5.72
N LEU A 79 -2.20 6.52 -5.96
CA LEU A 79 -1.79 6.00 -7.26
C LEU A 79 -2.85 6.31 -8.34
N LYS A 80 -4.15 6.26 -8.03
CA LYS A 80 -5.22 6.66 -8.97
C LYS A 80 -5.22 8.15 -9.33
N ALA A 81 -4.67 9.02 -8.47
CA ALA A 81 -4.55 10.43 -8.78
C ALA A 81 -3.53 10.70 -9.91
N TYR A 82 -2.65 9.75 -10.21
CA TYR A 82 -1.73 9.88 -11.35
C TYR A 82 -2.47 9.57 -12.66
N LYS A 83 -2.46 10.54 -13.57
CA LYS A 83 -3.12 10.45 -14.87
C LYS A 83 -2.49 9.44 -15.83
N ASN A 84 -1.28 8.95 -15.54
CA ASN A 84 -0.55 8.04 -16.41
C ASN A 84 -0.17 6.73 -15.68
N HIS A 85 -0.95 5.68 -15.92
CA HIS A 85 -0.73 4.37 -15.31
C HIS A 85 0.57 3.67 -15.76
N ALA A 86 1.16 4.05 -16.90
CA ALA A 86 2.47 3.53 -17.28
C ALA A 86 3.56 4.06 -16.35
N GLN A 87 3.49 5.34 -15.95
CA GLN A 87 4.41 5.91 -14.98
C GLN A 87 4.24 5.31 -13.58
N ILE A 88 3.02 4.90 -13.21
CA ILE A 88 2.76 4.22 -11.94
C ILE A 88 3.55 2.91 -11.83
N ARG A 89 3.71 2.16 -12.94
CA ARG A 89 4.47 0.90 -12.96
C ARG A 89 5.91 1.10 -12.48
N ASP A 90 6.54 2.19 -12.92
CA ASP A 90 7.98 2.42 -12.72
C ASP A 90 8.30 3.16 -11.41
N ARG A 91 7.29 3.73 -10.75
CA ARG A 91 7.45 4.42 -9.45
C ARG A 91 7.73 3.47 -8.29
N ASN A 92 8.49 3.91 -7.31
CA ASN A 92 8.68 3.17 -6.07
C ASN A 92 7.46 3.33 -5.15
N TRP A 93 6.62 2.30 -5.03
CA TRP A 93 5.38 2.38 -4.23
C TRP A 93 5.64 2.36 -2.72
N SER A 94 6.76 1.79 -2.27
CA SER A 94 7.07 1.73 -0.83
C SER A 94 7.36 3.11 -0.25
N GLU A 95 7.97 3.99 -1.03
CA GLU A 95 8.24 5.39 -0.64
C GLU A 95 6.96 6.23 -0.58
N MET A 96 5.89 5.80 -1.25
CA MET A 96 4.61 6.51 -1.31
C MET A 96 3.64 6.10 -0.19
N ILE A 97 3.97 5.04 0.53
CA ILE A 97 3.27 4.65 1.76
C ILE A 97 3.65 5.68 2.82
N ASP A 98 2.63 6.35 3.39
CA ASP A 98 2.88 7.30 4.47
C ASP A 98 3.57 6.58 5.63
N LYS A 99 4.78 7.04 5.95
CA LYS A 99 5.45 6.63 7.18
C LYS A 99 4.63 7.16 8.36
N PRO A 100 4.47 6.38 9.44
CA PRO A 100 3.82 6.89 10.63
C PRO A 100 4.56 8.13 11.13
N THR A 101 3.86 9.24 11.27
CA THR A 101 4.43 10.48 11.80
C THR A 101 4.87 10.27 13.24
N VAL A 102 5.89 11.00 13.71
CA VAL A 102 6.35 10.99 15.12
C VAL A 102 5.18 11.13 16.09
N GLN A 103 4.20 11.98 15.77
CA GLN A 103 3.05 12.21 16.63
C GLN A 103 2.08 11.01 16.71
N THR A 104 2.00 10.22 15.64
CA THR A 104 1.25 8.96 15.63
C THR A 104 1.97 7.92 16.48
N LEU A 105 3.30 7.83 16.37
CA LEU A 105 4.13 6.96 17.20
C LEU A 105 4.02 7.35 18.68
N ARG A 106 4.09 8.65 19.01
CA ARG A 106 3.91 9.17 20.38
C ARG A 106 2.58 8.75 20.99
N LYS A 107 1.46 8.88 20.25
CA LYS A 107 0.14 8.43 20.74
C LYS A 107 0.09 6.92 20.98
N GLN A 108 0.67 6.11 20.09
CA GLN A 108 0.73 4.66 20.27
C GLN A 108 1.57 4.26 21.49
N ILE A 109 2.73 4.89 21.67
CA ILE A 109 3.60 4.72 22.82
C ILE A 109 2.87 5.06 24.13
N GLN A 110 2.21 6.22 24.18
CA GLN A 110 1.44 6.67 25.34
C GLN A 110 0.30 5.70 25.70
N SER A 111 -0.29 5.02 24.70
CA SER A 111 -1.35 4.04 24.93
C SER A 111 -0.87 2.66 25.38
N ILE A 112 0.37 2.27 25.06
CA ILE A 112 0.91 0.93 25.34
C ILE A 112 1.69 0.88 26.66
N GLY A 113 2.20 2.02 27.14
CA GLY A 113 2.64 2.22 28.52
C GLY A 113 3.78 1.32 29.02
N THR A 114 4.52 0.63 28.14
CA THR A 114 5.59 -0.30 28.55
C THR A 114 6.92 0.02 27.88
N LEU A 115 7.96 0.12 28.71
CA LEU A 115 9.36 0.36 28.31
C LEU A 115 9.88 -0.70 27.33
N GLU A 116 9.37 -1.92 27.41
CA GLU A 116 9.60 -3.03 26.47
C GLU A 116 9.21 -2.68 25.02
N PHE A 117 8.07 -2.01 24.83
CA PHE A 117 7.59 -1.62 23.51
C PHE A 117 8.44 -0.49 22.92
N LEU A 118 8.77 0.50 23.76
CA LEU A 118 9.65 1.61 23.41
C LEU A 118 11.04 1.15 22.93
N SER A 119 11.62 0.16 23.60
CA SER A 119 12.88 -0.48 23.21
C SER A 119 12.80 -1.16 21.83
N LYS A 120 11.70 -1.87 21.55
CA LYS A 120 11.48 -2.53 20.25
C LYS A 120 11.25 -1.53 19.12
N VAL A 121 10.49 -0.47 19.38
CA VAL A 121 10.25 0.63 18.42
C VAL A 121 11.55 1.38 18.10
N ARG A 122 12.36 1.69 19.12
CA ARG A 122 13.70 2.28 18.95
C ARG A 122 14.56 1.45 18.00
N LYS A 123 14.68 0.14 18.27
CA LYS A 123 15.52 -0.77 17.47
C LYS A 123 15.08 -0.82 16.01
N ALA A 124 13.78 -0.80 15.74
CA ALA A 124 13.24 -0.79 14.37
C ALA A 124 13.44 0.55 13.63
N ILE A 125 13.47 1.67 14.36
CA ILE A 125 13.62 3.03 13.78
C ILE A 125 15.09 3.39 13.57
N GLN A 126 16.00 2.98 14.46
CA GLN A 126 17.44 3.27 14.36
C GLN A 126 18.05 2.83 13.02
N GLU A 127 17.56 1.72 12.46
CA GLU A 127 18.03 1.17 11.17
C GLU A 127 17.45 1.89 9.95
N SER A 128 16.36 2.65 10.13
CA SER A 128 15.59 3.25 9.03
C SER A 128 15.68 4.78 8.97
N ASP A 129 15.82 5.46 10.12
CA ASP A 129 15.88 6.92 10.20
C ASP A 129 16.46 7.39 11.57
N PRO A 130 17.72 7.85 11.62
CA PRO A 130 18.38 8.22 12.87
C PRO A 130 17.82 9.49 13.52
N ALA A 131 17.16 10.39 12.77
CA ALA A 131 16.57 11.61 13.34
C ALA A 131 15.37 11.28 14.23
N ILE A 132 14.50 10.37 13.77
CA ILE A 132 13.34 9.90 14.53
C ILE A 132 13.79 9.12 15.78
N ALA A 133 14.91 8.39 15.69
CA ALA A 133 15.48 7.66 16.82
C ALA A 133 15.90 8.62 17.97
N SER A 134 16.49 9.77 17.64
CA SER A 134 16.90 10.78 18.63
C SER A 134 15.70 11.37 19.38
N GLU A 135 14.61 11.70 18.68
CA GLU A 135 13.39 12.22 19.33
C GLU A 135 12.70 11.17 20.23
N LEU A 136 12.81 9.88 19.88
CA LEU A 136 12.32 8.79 20.70
C LEU A 136 13.16 8.61 21.97
N ASP A 137 14.48 8.78 21.88
CA ASP A 137 15.37 8.70 23.04
C ASP A 137 15.02 9.79 24.07
N GLU A 138 14.74 11.02 23.65
CA GLU A 138 14.24 12.09 24.55
C GLU A 138 12.91 11.73 25.22
N LEU A 139 11.98 11.12 24.47
CA LEU A 139 10.69 10.69 25.00
C LEU A 139 10.86 9.56 26.03
N ILE A 140 11.74 8.60 25.78
CA ILE A 140 12.05 7.50 26.71
C ILE A 140 12.70 8.05 27.99
N LEU A 141 13.65 8.98 27.85
CA LEU A 141 14.30 9.65 28.98
C LEU A 141 13.28 10.42 29.84
N SER A 142 12.40 11.21 29.23
CA SER A 142 11.36 11.96 29.98
C SER A 142 10.37 11.05 30.73
N GLN A 143 10.08 9.85 30.21
CA GLN A 143 9.22 8.86 30.89
C GLN A 143 9.95 8.10 32.01
N LYS A 144 11.28 7.96 31.94
CA LYS A 144 12.07 7.36 33.04
C LYS A 144 12.24 8.29 34.23
N VAL A 145 12.22 9.61 34.02
CA VAL A 145 12.37 10.63 35.09
C VAL A 145 11.09 10.79 35.92
N LEU A 146 9.95 10.28 35.44
CA LEU A 146 8.64 10.36 36.11
C LEU A 146 8.29 9.11 36.94
N LYS A 147 9.23 8.15 37.12
CA LYS A 147 9.11 7.01 38.02
C LYS A 147 10.14 7.11 39.13
#